data_AF-A0A517VV45-F1
#
_entry.id   AF-A0A517VV45-F1
#
_cell.length_a   1.000
_cell.length_b   1.000
_cell.length_c   1.000
_cell.angle_alpha   90.00
_cell.angle_beta   90.00
_cell.angle_gamma   90.00
#
_symmetry.space_group_name_H-M   'P 1'
#
loop_
_entity.id
_entity.type
_entity.pdbx_description
1 polymer ?
#
loop_
_entity_poly.entity_id
_entity_poly.type
_entity_poly.pdbx_seq_one_letter_code
_entity_poly.pdbx_strand_id
1 'polypeptide(L)'
;MKSSLLALSLALFLTSGCASMMDTIADANQQTWRALKPKAFDSDWSSGGEEEIDQWGFVGEEARGDRPKESDPDPWWQKYVMSSKARNIERNLGIE
;
A
#
# COMPACT_ATOMS: atom_id res chain seq x y z
N MET A 1 -39.12 43.34 6.88
CA MET A 1 -37.80 43.68 6.28
C MET A 1 -36.63 43.01 6.99
N LYS A 2 -36.52 43.09 8.33
CA LYS A 2 -35.41 42.51 9.12
C LYS A 2 -35.23 40.99 8.96
N SER A 3 -36.33 40.23 8.91
CA SER A 3 -36.32 38.76 8.75
C SER A 3 -35.82 38.30 7.37
N SER A 4 -36.00 39.11 6.34
CA SER A 4 -35.57 38.78 4.97
C SER A 4 -34.07 38.96 4.78
N LEU A 5 -33.46 39.91 5.49
CA LEU A 5 -32.02 40.12 5.50
C LEU A 5 -31.27 39.00 6.24
N LEU A 6 -31.85 38.49 7.33
CA LEU A 6 -31.30 37.34 8.08
C LEU A 6 -31.33 36.04 7.26
N ALA A 7 -32.41 35.80 6.50
CA ALA A 7 -32.50 34.64 5.62
C ALA A 7 -31.46 34.70 4.47
N LEU A 8 -31.24 35.89 3.90
CA LEU A 8 -30.29 36.09 2.82
C LEU A 8 -28.83 35.94 3.28
N SER A 9 -28.50 36.43 4.48
CA SER A 9 -27.16 36.23 5.06
C SER A 9 -26.86 34.76 5.32
N LEU A 10 -27.83 34.01 5.85
CA LEU A 10 -27.64 32.59 6.13
C LEU A 10 -27.45 31.77 4.84
N ALA A 11 -28.19 32.10 3.78
CA ALA A 11 -28.04 31.47 2.47
C ALA A 11 -26.65 31.73 1.84
N LEU A 12 -26.09 32.94 1.99
CA LEU A 12 -24.76 33.28 1.48
C LEU A 12 -23.63 32.58 2.26
N PHE A 13 -23.80 32.35 3.55
CA PHE A 13 -22.85 31.55 4.34
C PHE A 13 -22.88 30.06 3.99
N LEU A 14 -24.06 29.52 3.69
CA LEU A 14 -24.23 28.09 3.35
C LEU A 14 -23.68 27.75 1.94
N THR A 15 -23.77 28.66 0.97
CA THR A 15 -23.30 28.40 -0.40
C THR A 15 -21.81 28.64 -0.59
N SER A 16 -21.19 29.55 0.17
CA SER A 16 -19.75 29.85 0.04
C SER A 16 -18.84 28.79 0.68
N GLY A 17 -19.33 28.04 1.67
CA GLY A 17 -18.55 27.00 2.35
C GLY A 17 -18.39 25.70 1.55
N CYS A 18 -19.39 25.34 0.75
CA CYS A 18 -19.36 24.05 0.04
C CYS A 18 -18.38 24.06 -1.15
N ALA A 19 -18.33 25.15 -1.92
CA ALA A 19 -17.42 25.24 -3.07
C ALA A 19 -15.94 25.25 -2.64
N SER A 20 -15.60 26.01 -1.59
CA SER A 20 -14.23 26.09 -1.08
C SER A 20 -13.75 24.80 -0.40
N MET A 21 -14.66 24.04 0.21
CA MET A 21 -14.32 22.74 0.80
C MET A 21 -14.09 21.65 -0.27
N MET A 22 -14.77 21.73 -1.43
CA MET A 22 -14.56 20.73 -2.49
C MET A 22 -13.18 20.82 -3.12
N ASP A 23 -12.63 22.03 -3.29
CA ASP A 23 -11.27 22.22 -3.81
C ASP A 23 -10.22 21.60 -2.89
N THR A 24 -10.37 21.76 -1.57
CA THR A 24 -9.46 21.16 -0.58
C THR A 24 -9.57 19.64 -0.53
N ILE A 25 -10.76 19.07 -0.68
CA ILE A 25 -10.96 17.62 -0.77
C ILE A 25 -10.32 17.06 -2.05
N ALA A 26 -10.52 17.75 -3.18
CA ALA A 26 -9.94 17.33 -4.46
C ALA A 26 -8.41 17.34 -4.42
N ASP A 27 -7.80 18.38 -3.83
CA ASP A 27 -6.35 18.47 -3.68
C ASP A 27 -5.80 17.42 -2.70
N ALA A 28 -6.47 17.19 -1.56
CA ALA A 28 -6.09 16.13 -0.63
C ALA A 28 -6.13 14.73 -1.28
N ASN A 29 -7.16 14.47 -2.10
CA ASN A 29 -7.27 13.21 -2.84
C ASN A 29 -6.14 13.08 -3.87
N GLN A 30 -5.85 14.14 -4.62
CA GLN A 30 -4.76 14.16 -5.59
C GLN A 30 -3.39 13.92 -4.94
N GLN A 31 -3.13 14.53 -3.79
CA GLN A 31 -1.90 14.32 -3.03
C GLN A 31 -1.79 12.89 -2.50
N THR A 32 -2.90 12.33 -2.02
CA THR A 32 -2.97 10.92 -1.58
C THR A 32 -2.64 9.97 -2.73
N TRP A 33 -3.26 10.16 -3.91
CA TRP A 33 -2.97 9.34 -5.08
C TRP A 33 -1.52 9.46 -5.57
N ARG A 34 -0.91 10.64 -5.46
CA ARG A 34 0.51 10.83 -5.78
C ARG A 34 1.42 10.12 -4.78
N ALA A 35 1.08 10.12 -3.49
CA ALA A 35 1.86 9.43 -2.47
C ALA A 35 1.82 7.91 -2.62
N LEU A 36 0.69 7.37 -3.10
CA LEU A 36 0.52 5.93 -3.35
C LEU A 36 1.07 5.49 -4.72
N LYS A 37 1.38 6.41 -5.62
CA LYS A 37 1.91 6.06 -6.94
C LYS A 37 3.32 5.49 -6.79
N PRO A 38 3.60 4.28 -7.30
CA PRO A 38 4.96 3.72 -7.31
C PRO A 38 5.94 4.68 -7.99
N LYS A 39 7.15 4.83 -7.45
CA LYS A 39 8.16 5.70 -8.05
C LYS A 39 8.67 5.06 -9.35
N ALA A 40 9.18 5.86 -10.28
CA ALA A 40 9.69 5.34 -11.56
C ALA A 40 10.85 4.32 -11.39
N PHE A 41 11.60 4.42 -10.29
CA PHE A 41 12.65 3.46 -9.92
C PHE A 41 12.08 2.16 -9.28
N ASP A 42 10.82 2.15 -8.86
CA ASP A 42 10.09 0.94 -8.42
C ASP A 42 9.49 0.17 -9.63
N SER A 43 9.85 0.50 -10.87
CA SER A 43 9.29 -0.18 -12.05
C SER A 43 9.76 -1.63 -12.20
N ASP A 44 10.88 -1.99 -11.59
CA ASP A 44 11.47 -3.34 -11.67
C ASP A 44 10.98 -4.31 -10.57
N TRP A 45 9.83 -4.00 -9.95
CA TRP A 45 9.11 -5.00 -9.13
C TRP A 45 8.17 -5.87 -9.97
N SER A 46 7.99 -5.54 -11.26
CA SER A 46 7.09 -6.22 -12.19
C SER A 46 7.73 -7.34 -13.03
N SER A 47 9.05 -7.52 -12.92
CA SER A 47 9.80 -8.62 -13.54
C SER A 47 9.57 -9.98 -12.85
N GLY A 48 8.57 -10.10 -11.98
CA GLY A 48 8.11 -11.35 -11.34
C GLY A 48 7.49 -12.39 -12.28
N GLY A 49 7.89 -12.40 -13.56
CA GLY A 49 7.54 -13.41 -14.56
C GLY A 49 8.71 -14.28 -15.01
N GLU A 50 9.96 -13.91 -14.69
CA GLU A 50 11.11 -14.78 -14.89
C GLU A 50 11.24 -15.69 -13.65
N GLU A 51 11.49 -16.99 -13.86
CA GLU A 51 11.76 -17.94 -12.80
C GLU A 51 12.79 -17.33 -11.84
N GLU A 52 12.33 -16.91 -10.65
CA GLU A 52 13.17 -16.24 -9.66
C GLU A 52 14.15 -17.28 -9.11
N ILE A 53 15.29 -17.42 -9.78
CA ILE A 53 16.41 -18.26 -9.37
C ILE A 53 16.78 -17.80 -7.97
N ASP A 54 16.72 -18.71 -6.99
CA ASP A 54 17.07 -18.42 -5.60
C ASP A 54 18.57 -18.17 -5.47
N GLN A 55 18.97 -16.92 -5.70
CA GLN A 55 20.36 -16.47 -5.60
C GLN A 55 20.79 -16.25 -4.14
N TRP A 56 19.85 -16.20 -3.19
CA TRP A 56 20.10 -15.81 -1.80
C TRP A 56 19.96 -16.96 -0.80
N GLY A 57 19.48 -18.14 -1.24
CA GLY A 57 19.36 -19.37 -0.45
C GLY A 57 20.58 -19.66 0.43
N PHE A 58 21.78 -19.58 -0.16
CA PHE A 58 23.02 -19.87 0.56
C PHE A 58 23.32 -18.87 1.69
N VAL A 59 22.93 -17.60 1.54
CA VAL A 59 23.12 -16.56 2.58
C VAL A 59 22.14 -16.80 3.72
N GLY A 60 20.90 -17.18 3.41
CA GLY A 60 19.89 -17.52 4.41
C GLY A 60 20.31 -18.73 5.25
N GLU A 61 20.85 -19.77 4.62
CA GLU A 61 21.38 -20.95 5.31
C GLU A 61 22.58 -20.60 6.21
N GLU A 62 23.56 -19.86 5.70
CA GLU A 62 24.74 -19.43 6.47
C GLU A 62 24.34 -18.52 7.66
N ALA A 63 23.45 -17.55 7.45
CA ALA A 63 23.03 -16.60 8.48
C ALA A 63 22.21 -17.26 9.61
N ARG A 64 21.53 -18.38 9.33
CA ARG A 64 20.74 -19.11 10.33
C ARG A 64 21.58 -20.00 11.24
N GLY A 65 22.70 -20.53 10.74
CA GLY A 65 23.47 -21.56 11.45
C GLY A 65 22.58 -22.76 11.83
N ASP A 66 22.55 -23.11 13.11
CA ASP A 66 21.86 -24.31 13.62
C ASP A 66 20.38 -24.11 14.00
N ARG A 67 19.79 -22.94 13.73
CA ARG A 67 18.39 -22.69 14.11
C ARG A 67 17.45 -23.65 13.36
N PRO A 68 16.40 -24.22 13.97
CA PRO A 68 15.41 -25.03 13.25
C PRO A 68 14.55 -24.16 12.32
N LYS A 69 14.02 -24.73 11.23
CA LYS A 69 13.03 -24.05 10.38
C LYS A 69 11.69 -23.97 11.13
N GLU A 70 11.02 -22.84 11.01
CA GLU A 70 9.68 -22.63 11.57
C GLU A 70 8.66 -23.03 10.51
N SER A 71 7.63 -23.78 10.92
CA SER A 71 6.57 -24.18 9.99
C SER A 71 5.38 -23.26 10.14
N ASP A 72 4.94 -22.68 9.02
CA ASP A 72 3.75 -21.84 8.96
C ASP A 72 2.48 -22.72 8.97
N PRO A 73 1.56 -22.54 9.94
CA PRO A 73 0.32 -23.30 10.01
C PRO A 73 -0.68 -23.01 8.88
N ASP A 74 -0.48 -21.97 8.04
CA ASP A 74 -1.42 -21.54 7.00
C ASP A 74 -0.91 -21.70 5.54
N PRO A 75 -0.73 -22.94 5.03
CA PRO A 75 -0.23 -23.19 3.66
C PRO A 75 -1.09 -22.61 2.53
N TRP A 76 -2.38 -22.39 2.79
CA TRP A 76 -3.31 -21.89 1.77
C TRP A 76 -3.06 -20.40 1.46
N TRP A 77 -2.71 -19.59 2.46
CA TRP A 77 -2.43 -18.16 2.28
C TRP A 77 -1.19 -17.96 1.42
N GLN A 78 -0.13 -18.70 1.72
CA GLN A 78 1.10 -18.72 0.93
C GLN A 78 0.88 -19.14 -0.53
N LYS A 79 -0.10 -20.02 -0.78
CA LYS A 79 -0.41 -20.50 -2.13
C LYS A 79 -1.24 -19.52 -2.95
N TYR A 80 -2.20 -18.84 -2.34
CA TYR A 80 -3.22 -18.08 -3.06
C TYR A 80 -3.07 -16.56 -2.98
N VAL A 81 -2.37 -16.04 -1.96
CA VAL A 81 -2.28 -14.59 -1.72
C VAL A 81 -0.84 -14.08 -1.82
N MET A 82 0.13 -14.90 -1.42
CA MET A 82 1.52 -14.51 -1.39
C MET A 82 2.19 -14.62 -2.77
N SER A 83 3.03 -13.64 -3.11
CA SER A 83 3.83 -13.68 -4.34
C SER A 83 4.95 -14.73 -4.24
N SER A 84 5.44 -15.22 -5.39
CA SER A 84 6.61 -16.10 -5.45
C SER A 84 7.82 -15.52 -4.71
N LYS A 85 8.01 -14.21 -4.84
CA LYS A 85 9.06 -13.43 -4.18
C LYS A 85 8.93 -13.42 -2.66
N ALA A 86 7.72 -13.16 -2.15
CA ALA A 86 7.49 -13.20 -0.71
C ALA A 86 7.72 -14.61 -0.13
N ARG A 87 7.31 -15.67 -0.85
CA ARG A 87 7.63 -17.06 -0.44
C ARG A 87 9.12 -17.39 -0.51
N ASN A 88 9.87 -16.77 -1.41
CA ASN A 88 11.32 -16.94 -1.48
C ASN A 88 12.00 -16.28 -0.27
N ILE A 89 11.54 -15.08 0.11
CA ILE A 89 12.00 -14.38 1.31
C ILE A 89 11.71 -15.21 2.57
N GLU A 90 10.50 -15.74 2.73
CA GLU A 90 10.14 -16.59 3.89
C GLU A 90 11.02 -17.84 3.98
N ARG A 91 11.26 -18.51 2.84
CA ARG A 91 12.18 -19.66 2.78
C ARG A 91 13.59 -19.29 3.21
N ASN A 92 14.09 -18.13 2.79
CA ASN A 92 15.40 -17.59 3.19
C ASN A 92 15.45 -17.25 4.70
N LEU A 93 14.31 -16.88 5.29
CA LEU A 93 14.18 -16.69 6.73
C LEU A 93 14.04 -18.02 7.50
N GLY A 94 13.87 -19.13 6.79
CA GLY A 94 13.66 -20.46 7.36
C GLY A 94 12.21 -20.70 7.80
N ILE A 95 11.25 -20.04 7.17
CA ILE A 95 9.82 -20.26 7.33
C ILE A 95 9.35 -21.15 6.17
N GLU A 96 8.72 -22.28 6.48
CA GLU A 96 8.20 -23.27 5.51
C GLU A 96 6.73 -23.62 5.68
#